data_AF-A0A356B9Y1-F1
#
_entry.id   AF-A0A356B9Y1-F1
#
_cell.length_a   1.000
_cell.length_b   1.000
_cell.length_c   1.000
_cell.angle_alpha   90.00
_cell.angle_beta   90.00
_cell.angle_gamma   90.00
#
_symmetry.space_group_name_H-M   'P 1'
#
loop_
_entity.id
_entity.type
_entity.pdbx_description
1 polymer ?
#
loop_
_entity_poly.entity_id
_entity_poly.type
_entity_poly.pdbx_seq_one_letter_code
_entity_poly.pdbx_strand_id
1 'polypeptide(L)' 'MYDQAVSALNGYREFGAMPLEAYEALIAPMQQWLQKDYATQAGKQNNLMKCIDFAESEQVAEIFRVQSEALKNQQ' A
#
# COMPACT_ATOMS: atom_id res chain seq x y z
N MET A 1 14.16 8.80 -7.42
CA MET A 1 13.46 8.07 -6.35
C MET A 1 12.00 7.80 -6.69
N TYR A 2 11.16 8.82 -6.98
CA TYR A 2 9.74 8.59 -7.34
C TYR A 2 9.59 7.63 -8.54
N ASP A 3 10.24 7.92 -9.67
CA ASP A 3 10.12 7.09 -10.88
C ASP A 3 10.60 5.66 -10.67
N GLN A 4 11.62 5.47 -9.82
CA GLN A 4 12.13 4.14 -9.46
C GLN A 4 11.10 3.35 -8.64
N ALA A 5 10.42 4.01 -7.69
CA ALA A 5 9.36 3.39 -6.91
C ALA A 5 8.14 3.03 -7.79
N VAL A 6 7.77 3.91 -8.73
CA VAL A 6 6.69 3.65 -9.70
C VAL A 6 7.06 2.49 -10.63
N SER A 7 8.30 2.43 -11.12
CA SER A 7 8.76 1.32 -11.95
C SER A 7 8.69 -0.01 -11.20
N ALA A 8 9.08 -0.05 -9.93
CA ALA A 8 8.98 -1.24 -9.10
C ALA A 8 7.52 -1.66 -8.87
N LEU A 9 6.65 -0.71 -8.52
CA LEU A 9 5.21 -0.94 -8.34
C LEU A 9 4.58 -1.56 -9.59
N ASN A 10 4.88 -1.00 -10.77
CA ASN A 10 4.36 -1.52 -12.03
C ASN A 10 4.84 -2.95 -12.30
N GLY A 11 6.09 -3.27 -11.96
CA GLY A 11 6.60 -4.65 -12.00
C GLY A 11 5.80 -5.60 -11.10
N TYR A 12 5.53 -5.22 -9.85
CA TYR A 12 4.70 -6.05 -8.96
C TYR A 12 3.26 -6.18 -9.44
N ARG A 13 2.69 -5.13 -10.04
CA ARG A 13 1.32 -5.14 -10.58
C ARG A 13 1.20 -6.08 -11.77
N GLU A 14 2.19 -6.12 -12.65
CA GLU A 14 2.19 -6.99 -13.85
C GLU A 14 2.06 -8.47 -13.50
N PHE A 15 2.74 -8.91 -12.43
CA PHE A 15 2.71 -10.30 -11.98
C PHE A 15 1.69 -10.56 -10.86
N GLY A 16 0.95 -9.53 -10.44
CA GLY A 16 -0.05 -9.63 -9.39
C GLY A 16 -1.35 -10.25 -9.91
N ALA A 17 -1.92 -11.19 -9.17
CA ALA A 17 -3.22 -11.80 -9.49
C ALA A 17 -4.41 -11.00 -8.93
N MET A 18 -4.21 -9.73 -8.59
CA MET A 18 -5.22 -8.88 -7.98
C MET A 18 -5.86 -7.93 -9.01
N PRO A 19 -7.16 -7.62 -8.88
CA PRO A 19 -7.82 -6.68 -9.77
C PRO A 19 -7.34 -5.24 -9.52
N LEU A 20 -7.59 -4.33 -10.47
CA LEU A 20 -7.13 -2.93 -10.39
C LEU A 20 -7.68 -2.23 -9.13
N GLU A 21 -8.92 -2.53 -8.78
CA GLU A 21 -9.67 -2.03 -7.63
C GLU A 21 -8.94 -2.32 -6.31
N ALA A 22 -8.17 -3.41 -6.24
CA ALA A 22 -7.36 -3.72 -5.07
C ALA A 22 -6.21 -2.71 -4.86
N TYR A 23 -5.61 -2.22 -5.95
CA TYR A 23 -4.58 -1.19 -5.89
C TYR A 23 -5.18 0.19 -5.61
N GLU A 24 -6.35 0.50 -6.18
CA GLU A 24 -7.07 1.75 -5.92
C GLU A 24 -7.51 1.84 -4.45
N ALA A 25 -7.94 0.73 -3.86
CA ALA A 25 -8.32 0.65 -2.45
C ALA A 25 -7.19 1.00 -1.49
N LEU A 26 -5.92 0.90 -1.91
CA LEU A 26 -4.76 1.27 -1.09
C LEU A 26 -4.51 2.79 -1.04
N ILE A 27 -5.02 3.56 -2.00
CA ILE A 27 -4.65 4.99 -2.17
C ILE A 27 -5.02 5.83 -0.95
N ALA A 28 -6.30 5.80 -0.55
CA ALA A 28 -6.78 6.61 0.57
C ALA A 28 -6.16 6.19 1.93
N PRO A 29 -6.09 4.89 2.28
CA PRO A 29 -5.35 4.42 3.44
C PRO A 29 -3.89 4.89 3.46
N MET A 30 -3.18 4.75 2.35
CA MET A 30 -1.78 5.16 2.24
C MET A 30 -1.62 6.66 2.50
N GLN A 31 -2.50 7.50 1.93
CA GLN A 31 -2.50 8.94 2.17
C GLN A 31 -2.73 9.28 3.65
N GLN A 32 -3.62 8.57 4.34
CA GLN A 32 -3.85 8.73 5.78
C GLN A 32 -2.60 8.35 6.60
N TRP A 33 -1.94 7.26 6.23
CA TRP A 33 -0.69 6.83 6.86
C TRP A 33 0.44 7.85 6.70
N LEU A 34 0.54 8.48 5.54
CA LEU A 34 1.52 9.54 5.30
C LEU A 34 1.32 10.76 6.23
N GLN A 35 0.09 11.00 6.73
CA GLN A 35 -0.19 12.09 7.67
C GLN A 35 0.14 11.76 9.14
N LYS A 36 0.42 10.50 9.50
CA LYS A 36 0.75 10.13 10.87
C LYS A 36 2.01 10.86 11.35
N ASP A 37 2.02 11.31 12.59
CA ASP A 37 3.21 11.92 13.18
C ASP A 37 4.14 10.83 13.70
N TYR A 38 5.36 10.79 13.16
CA TYR A 38 6.39 9.82 13.54
C TYR A 38 7.51 10.59 14.21
N ALA A 39 7.66 10.39 15.52
CA ALA A 39 8.76 10.98 16.27
C ALA A 39 10.09 10.41 15.75
N THR A 40 11.01 11.31 15.40
CA THR A 40 12.38 10.92 15.05
C THR A 40 13.37 11.76 15.84
N GLN A 41 14.50 11.15 16.21
CA GLN A 41 15.61 11.88 16.82
C GLN A 41 16.23 12.91 15.87
N ALA A 42 16.05 12.73 14.55
CA ALA A 42 16.59 13.61 13.51
C ALA A 42 15.66 14.80 13.16
N GLY A 43 14.49 14.93 13.79
CA GLY A 43 13.54 16.02 13.55
C GLY A 43 12.87 16.05 12.17
N LYS A 44 13.07 15.01 11.34
CA LYS A 44 12.47 14.87 10.01
C LYS A 44 11.36 13.82 10.02
N GLN A 45 10.38 13.96 9.13
CA GLN A 45 9.35 12.93 8.92
C GLN A 45 9.97 11.63 8.37
N ASN A 46 9.65 10.49 8.99
CA ASN A 46 10.15 9.17 8.59
C ASN A 46 9.21 8.47 7.61
N ASN A 47 9.15 8.96 6.37
CA ASN A 47 8.25 8.39 5.36
C ASN A 47 8.57 6.93 5.03
N LEU A 48 9.84 6.52 5.13
CA LEU A 48 10.21 5.12 4.93
C LEU A 48 9.55 4.22 5.98
N MET A 49 9.61 4.58 7.26
CA MET A 49 8.97 3.80 8.32
C MET A 49 7.44 3.77 8.15
N LYS A 50 6.83 4.91 7.80
CA LYS A 50 5.38 4.96 7.50
C LYS A 50 5.00 3.97 6.38
N CYS A 51 5.80 3.88 5.33
CA CYS A 51 5.55 2.93 4.24
C CYS A 51 5.72 1.47 4.67
N ILE A 52 6.74 1.17 5.48
CA ILE A 52 6.96 -0.19 6.02
C ILE A 52 5.78 -0.59 6.90
N ASP A 53 5.44 0.24 7.88
CA ASP A 53 4.35 -0.05 8.82
C ASP A 53 2.99 -0.12 8.10
N PHE A 54 2.78 0.67 7.04
CA PHE A 54 1.59 0.57 6.20
C PHE A 54 1.52 -0.78 5.48
N ALA A 55 2.62 -1.20 4.84
CA ALA A 55 2.68 -2.47 4.11
C ALA A 55 2.42 -3.69 5.02
N GLU A 56 2.87 -3.62 6.28
CA GLU A 56 2.68 -4.68 7.29
C GLU A 56 1.37 -4.52 8.10
N SER A 57 0.53 -3.54 7.78
CA SER A 57 -0.66 -3.24 8.58
C SER A 57 -1.81 -4.23 8.35
N GLU A 58 -2.61 -4.45 9.40
CA GLU A 58 -3.89 -5.18 9.30
C GLU A 58 -4.82 -4.57 8.25
N GLN A 59 -4.72 -3.26 8.02
CA GLN A 59 -5.51 -2.56 7.01
C GLN A 59 -5.19 -3.05 5.59
N VAL A 60 -3.91 -3.26 5.26
CA VAL A 60 -3.51 -3.82 3.95
C VAL A 60 -3.91 -5.29 3.85
N ALA A 61 -3.75 -6.06 4.93
CA ALA A 61 -4.17 -7.45 4.97
C ALA A 61 -5.70 -7.61 4.74
N GLU A 62 -6.50 -6.73 5.32
CA GLU A 62 -7.95 -6.74 5.17
C GLU A 62 -8.37 -6.33 3.75
N ILE A 63 -7.74 -5.30 3.17
CA ILE A 63 -7.98 -4.92 1.75
C ILE A 63 -7.66 -6.11 0.85
N PHE A 64 -6.52 -6.77 1.05
CA PHE A 64 -6.15 -7.95 0.29
C PHE A 64 -7.19 -9.08 0.42
N ARG A 65 -7.66 -9.35 1.63
CA ARG A 65 -8.68 -10.38 1.91
C ARG A 65 -9.99 -10.09 1.18
N VAL A 66 -10.55 -8.89 1.36
CA VAL A 66 -11.83 -8.47 0.74
C VAL A 66 -11.76 -8.53 -0.77
N GLN A 67 -10.66 -8.04 -1.35
CA GLN A 67 -10.48 -8.01 -2.81
C GLN A 67 -10.26 -9.42 -3.38
N SER A 68 -9.57 -10.30 -2.65
CA SER A 68 -9.42 -11.71 -3.03
C SER A 68 -10.75 -12.46 -3.01
N GLU A 69 -11.62 -12.17 -2.05
CA GLU A 69 -12.97 -12.75 -1.97
C GLU A 69 -13.86 -12.23 -3.10
N ALA A 70 -13.84 -10.92 -3.35
CA ALA A 70 -14.56 -10.30 -4.46
C ALA A 70 -14.16 -10.92 -5.81
N LEU A 71 -12.86 -11.12 -6.04
CA LEU A 71 -12.34 -11.74 -7.26
C LEU A 71 -12.86 -13.19 -7.44
N LYS A 72 -12.90 -13.99 -6.36
CA LYS A 72 -13.43 -15.36 -6.41
C LYS A 72 -14.92 -15.40 -6.76
N ASN A 73 -15.70 -14.42 -6.32
CA ASN A 73 -17.14 -14.35 -6.57
C ASN A 73 -17.49 -13.84 -7.97
N GLN A 74 -16.51 -13.35 -8.73
CA GLN A 74 -16.67 -12.90 -10.12
C GLN A 74 -16.25 -13.97 -11.15
N GLN A 75 -15.74 -15.12 -10.70
CA GLN A 75 -15.35 -16.28 -11.52
C GLN A 75 -16.42 -17.37 -11.46
#